data_AF-C6WZH3-F1
#
_entry.id   AF-C6WZH3-F1
#
_cell.length_a   1.000
_cell.length_b   1.000
_cell.length_c   1.000
_cell.angle_alpha   90.00
_cell.angle_beta   90.00
_cell.angle_gamma   90.00
#
_symmetry.space_group_name_H-M   'P 1'
#
loop_
_entity.id
_entity.type
_entity.pdbx_description
1 polymer ?
#
loop_
_entity_poly.entity_id
_entity_poly.type
_entity_poly.pdbx_seq_one_letter_code
_entity_poly.pdbx_strand_id
1 'polypeptide(L)'
;MNKFLLFFAFFIAQNVFSQVTISGNRLIKDGQEYKFSKYRDVFTNSEAEVAFSKARTNSTVGQIFAYAGGFGIGFGLIPALQGNKTETRNGMVYKRDASSAWTVVGIGAGLVAIGIPFAIASNKNADKALKLENGEVTAFQPYFKLETAGNGMAVSYNF
;
A
#
# COMPACT_ATOMS: atom_id res chain seq x y z
N MET A 1 43.30 23.52 25.42
CA MET A 1 42.03 23.31 24.68
C MET A 1 40.93 23.09 25.70
N ASN A 2 40.02 24.05 25.83
CA ASN A 2 39.05 24.08 26.93
C ASN A 2 38.10 22.88 26.83
N LYS A 3 38.08 22.04 27.88
CA LYS A 3 37.17 20.87 28.00
C LYS A 3 35.69 21.24 27.81
N PHE A 4 35.35 22.51 28.06
CA PHE A 4 34.05 23.12 27.79
C PHE A 4 33.64 23.12 26.31
N LEU A 5 34.58 23.31 25.39
CA LEU A 5 34.32 23.32 23.95
C LEU A 5 33.97 21.92 23.41
N LEU A 6 34.61 20.88 23.97
CA LEU A 6 34.29 19.48 23.68
C LEU A 6 32.91 19.08 24.22
N PHE A 7 32.55 19.56 25.41
CA PHE A 7 31.23 19.30 26.01
C PHE A 7 30.09 19.97 25.22
N PHE A 8 30.32 21.18 24.72
CA PHE A 8 29.33 21.90 23.92
C PHE A 8 29.16 21.28 22.52
N ALA A 9 30.25 20.83 21.89
CA ALA A 9 30.20 20.11 20.62
C ALA A 9 29.43 18.77 20.72
N PHE A 10 29.52 18.08 21.87
CA PHE A 10 28.79 16.83 22.11
C PHE A 10 27.26 17.04 22.20
N PHE A 11 26.82 18.18 22.73
CA PHE A 11 25.39 18.53 22.81
C PHE A 11 24.79 18.93 21.45
N ILE A 12 25.56 19.61 20.60
CA ILE A 12 25.09 19.98 19.25
C ILE A 12 24.93 18.73 18.38
N ALA A 13 25.79 17.72 18.55
CA ALA A 13 25.73 16.45 17.82
C ALA A 13 24.52 15.56 18.18
N GLN A 14 23.77 15.85 19.24
CA GLN A 14 22.53 15.11 19.58
C GLN A 14 21.30 15.61 18.80
N ASN A 15 21.38 16.76 18.13
CA ASN A 15 20.30 17.28 17.27
C ASN A 15 20.31 16.65 15.87
N VAL A 16 20.81 15.42 15.74
CA VAL A 16 20.67 14.67 14.49
C VAL A 16 19.19 14.37 14.31
N PHE A 17 18.64 14.89 13.21
CA PHE A 17 17.28 14.63 12.75
C PHE A 17 16.94 13.16 12.94
N SER A 18 16.00 12.88 13.85
CA SER A 18 15.47 11.53 14.04
C SER A 18 14.71 11.12 12.78
N GLN A 19 15.32 10.28 11.96
CA GLN A 19 14.71 9.80 10.72
C GLN A 19 13.72 8.67 11.03
N VAL A 20 12.49 8.83 10.54
CA VAL A 20 11.50 7.77 10.53
C VAL A 20 11.71 6.89 9.30
N THR A 21 11.76 5.58 9.52
CA THR A 21 11.88 4.58 8.44
C THR A 21 10.86 3.46 8.63
N ILE A 22 10.61 2.68 7.58
CA ILE A 22 9.76 1.48 7.64
C ILE A 22 10.66 0.25 7.54
N SER A 23 10.47 -0.68 8.46
CA SER A 23 11.07 -2.02 8.42
C SER A 23 9.98 -3.07 8.56
N GLY A 24 9.73 -3.82 7.50
CA GLY A 24 8.65 -4.80 7.44
C GLY A 24 7.28 -4.18 7.76
N ASN A 25 6.71 -4.56 8.91
CA ASN A 25 5.41 -4.07 9.39
C ASN A 25 5.51 -3.07 10.55
N ARG A 26 6.69 -2.46 10.74
CA ARG A 26 7.00 -1.53 11.82
C ARG A 26 7.61 -0.22 11.32
N LEU A 27 7.37 0.83 12.08
CA LEU A 27 8.03 2.12 11.95
C LEU A 27 9.23 2.12 12.90
N ILE A 28 10.35 2.68 12.47
CA ILE A 28 11.53 2.87 13.31
C ILE A 28 11.77 4.36 13.46
N LYS A 29 11.90 4.82 14.70
CA LYS A 29 12.29 6.19 15.06
C LYS A 29 13.20 6.13 16.28
N ASP A 30 14.35 6.81 16.25
CA ASP A 30 15.35 6.78 17.33
C ASP A 30 15.80 5.37 17.76
N GLY A 31 15.84 4.43 16.82
CA GLY A 31 16.17 3.02 17.10
C GLY A 31 15.08 2.24 17.84
N GLN A 32 13.92 2.85 18.11
CA GLN A 32 12.75 2.18 18.67
C GLN A 32 11.80 1.74 17.56
N GLU A 33 11.25 0.54 17.72
CA GLU A 33 10.28 -0.02 16.79
C GLU A 33 8.84 0.19 17.27
N TYR A 34 8.00 0.71 16.38
CA TYR A 34 6.59 0.98 16.62
C TYR A 34 5.74 0.21 15.63
N LYS A 35 4.65 -0.38 16.12
CA LYS A 35 3.63 -0.95 15.23
C LYS A 35 2.98 0.17 14.41
N PHE A 36 2.54 -0.12 13.18
CA PHE A 36 1.77 0.83 12.37
C PHE A 36 0.49 1.35 13.05
N SER A 37 -0.05 0.63 14.04
CA SER A 37 -1.16 1.11 14.87
C SER A 37 -0.79 2.30 15.77
N LYS A 38 0.49 2.45 16.10
CA LYS A 38 1.07 3.49 16.95
C LYS A 38 1.72 4.63 16.15
N TYR A 39 1.38 4.74 14.87
CA TYR A 39 1.96 5.74 13.97
C TYR A 39 1.81 7.20 14.49
N ARG A 40 0.75 7.51 15.25
CA ARG A 40 0.57 8.82 15.89
C ARG A 40 1.63 9.17 16.93
N ASP A 41 2.26 8.16 17.53
CA ASP A 41 3.33 8.35 18.50
C ASP A 41 4.68 8.58 17.79
N VAL A 42 4.73 8.33 16.47
CA VAL A 42 5.95 8.38 15.65
C VAL A 42 5.98 9.64 14.79
N PHE A 43 4.87 9.95 14.12
CA PHE A 43 4.75 11.11 13.24
C PHE A 43 4.44 12.37 14.04
N THR A 44 5.29 13.37 13.91
CA THR A 44 5.12 14.69 14.51
C THR A 44 4.49 15.68 13.53
N ASN A 45 4.68 15.48 12.22
CA ASN A 45 4.04 16.26 11.19
C ASN A 45 2.59 15.78 10.96
N SER A 46 1.62 16.69 11.12
CA SER A 46 0.20 16.39 10.91
C SER A 46 -0.13 15.90 9.50
N GLU A 47 0.56 16.38 8.47
CA GLU A 47 0.38 15.92 7.10
C GLU A 47 0.94 14.52 6.88
N ALA A 48 2.06 14.20 7.53
CA ALA A 48 2.65 12.87 7.52
C ALA A 48 1.72 11.86 8.22
N GLU A 49 1.12 12.24 9.35
CA GLU A 49 0.13 11.42 10.06
C GLU A 49 -1.07 11.11 9.13
N VAL A 50 -1.64 12.12 8.47
CA VAL A 50 -2.78 11.95 7.57
C VAL A 50 -2.41 11.07 6.36
N ALA A 51 -1.24 11.28 5.77
CA ALA A 51 -0.75 10.46 4.67
C ALA A 51 -0.59 9.00 5.10
N PHE A 52 0.02 8.74 6.26
CA PHE A 52 0.19 7.38 6.77
C PHE A 52 -1.14 6.71 7.12
N SER A 53 -2.10 7.48 7.66
CA SER A 53 -3.46 6.99 7.89
C SER A 53 -4.12 6.52 6.59
N LYS A 54 -4.03 7.31 5.52
CA LYS A 54 -4.51 6.93 4.18
C LYS A 54 -3.80 5.68 3.66
N ALA A 55 -2.49 5.56 3.89
CA ALA A 55 -1.73 4.37 3.52
C ALA A 55 -2.33 3.11 4.17
N ARG A 56 -2.61 3.16 5.48
CA ARG A 56 -3.21 2.03 6.21
C ARG A 56 -4.61 1.67 5.72
N THR A 57 -5.45 2.67 5.44
CA THR A 57 -6.80 2.43 4.90
C THR A 57 -6.72 1.77 3.53
N ASN A 58 -5.87 2.28 2.63
CA ASN A 58 -5.67 1.70 1.30
C ASN A 58 -5.09 0.28 1.39
N SER A 59 -4.16 0.05 2.31
CA SER A 59 -3.62 -1.30 2.58
C SER A 59 -4.72 -2.26 3.00
N THR A 60 -5.60 -1.84 3.90
CA THR A 60 -6.72 -2.67 4.39
C THR A 60 -7.69 -3.02 3.27
N VAL A 61 -8.08 -2.03 2.46
CA VAL A 61 -8.97 -2.26 1.31
C VAL A 61 -8.30 -3.19 0.30
N GLY A 62 -7.03 -2.93 -0.04
CA GLY A 62 -6.25 -3.79 -0.93
C GLY A 62 -6.15 -5.22 -0.42
N GLN A 63 -5.96 -5.42 0.89
CA GLN A 63 -5.92 -6.74 1.52
C GLN A 63 -7.26 -7.46 1.42
N ILE A 64 -8.40 -6.78 1.62
CA ILE A 64 -9.73 -7.41 1.47
C ILE A 64 -9.90 -7.96 0.05
N PHE A 65 -9.58 -7.17 -0.96
CA PHE A 65 -9.65 -7.59 -2.36
C PHE A 65 -8.66 -8.70 -2.70
N ALA A 66 -7.43 -8.62 -2.17
CA ALA A 66 -6.42 -9.65 -2.36
C ALA A 66 -6.80 -10.97 -1.69
N TYR A 67 -7.37 -10.94 -0.48
CA TYR A 67 -7.82 -12.15 0.23
C TYR A 67 -9.05 -12.76 -0.44
N ALA A 68 -10.07 -11.97 -0.76
CA ALA A 68 -11.26 -12.48 -1.44
C ALA A 68 -10.92 -12.99 -2.85
N GLY A 69 -10.11 -12.25 -3.59
CA GLY A 69 -9.66 -12.63 -4.92
C GLY A 69 -8.76 -13.85 -4.92
N GLY A 70 -7.76 -13.89 -4.03
CA GLY A 70 -6.86 -15.02 -3.84
C GLY A 70 -7.61 -16.28 -3.40
N PHE A 71 -8.61 -16.15 -2.53
CA PHE A 71 -9.50 -17.26 -2.17
C PHE A 71 -10.28 -17.77 -3.39
N GLY A 72 -10.90 -16.89 -4.18
CA GLY A 72 -11.62 -17.28 -5.40
C GLY A 72 -10.72 -17.99 -6.41
N ILE A 73 -9.51 -17.47 -6.63
CA ILE A 73 -8.49 -18.10 -7.48
C ILE A 73 -8.14 -19.49 -6.93
N GLY A 74 -7.75 -19.61 -5.67
CA GLY A 74 -7.34 -20.88 -5.09
C GLY A 74 -8.45 -21.93 -5.05
N PHE A 75 -9.65 -21.52 -4.64
CA PHE A 75 -10.83 -22.39 -4.56
C PHE A 75 -11.30 -22.83 -5.95
N GLY A 76 -11.23 -21.96 -6.96
CA GLY A 76 -11.61 -22.27 -8.33
C GLY A 76 -10.55 -23.06 -9.11
N LEU A 77 -9.26 -22.84 -8.85
CA LEU A 77 -8.16 -23.49 -9.57
C LEU A 77 -8.15 -25.00 -9.38
N ILE A 78 -8.33 -25.48 -8.15
CA ILE A 78 -8.31 -26.91 -7.84
C ILE A 78 -9.32 -27.68 -8.71
N PRO A 79 -10.63 -27.34 -8.73
CA PRO A 79 -11.59 -28.01 -9.59
C PRO A 79 -11.43 -27.68 -11.08
N ALA A 80 -10.93 -26.49 -11.44
CA ALA A 80 -10.69 -26.14 -12.84
C ALA A 80 -9.62 -27.04 -13.48
N LEU A 81 -8.55 -27.35 -12.74
CA LEU A 81 -7.46 -28.23 -13.17
C LEU A 81 -7.86 -29.71 -13.18
N GLN A 82 -8.82 -30.11 -12.34
CA GLN A 82 -9.37 -31.48 -12.35
C GLN A 82 -10.24 -31.77 -13.58
N GLY A 83 -10.66 -30.73 -14.32
CA GLY A 83 -11.47 -30.87 -15.52
C GLY A 83 -12.93 -31.25 -15.25
N ASN A 84 -13.63 -31.65 -16.31
CA ASN A 84 -15.03 -32.05 -16.23
C ASN A 84 -15.14 -33.40 -15.52
N LYS A 85 -15.95 -33.46 -14.46
CA LYS A 85 -16.12 -34.68 -13.67
C LYS A 85 -17.59 -34.95 -13.39
N THR A 86 -17.99 -36.21 -13.53
CA THR A 86 -19.33 -36.66 -13.19
C THR A 86 -19.25 -37.42 -11.88
N GLU A 87 -19.97 -36.97 -10.85
CA GLU A 87 -19.99 -37.61 -9.53
C GLU A 87 -21.42 -38.03 -9.20
N THR A 88 -21.61 -39.31 -8.89
CA THR A 88 -22.89 -39.81 -8.40
C THR A 88 -22.89 -39.77 -6.89
N ARG A 89 -23.80 -38.98 -6.29
CA ARG A 89 -23.95 -38.86 -4.84
C ARG A 89 -25.40 -39.16 -4.47
N ASN A 90 -25.62 -40.13 -3.59
CA ASN A 90 -26.95 -40.61 -3.18
C ASN A 90 -27.88 -40.95 -4.37
N GLY A 91 -27.35 -41.61 -5.40
CA GLY A 91 -28.13 -42.01 -6.59
C GLY A 91 -28.40 -40.90 -7.61
N MET A 92 -28.05 -39.64 -7.33
CA MET A 92 -28.15 -38.52 -8.27
C MET A 92 -26.81 -38.23 -8.93
N VAL A 93 -26.83 -38.01 -10.25
CA VAL A 93 -25.64 -37.71 -11.07
C VAL A 93 -25.42 -36.21 -11.11
N TYR A 94 -24.29 -35.75 -10.57
CA TYR A 94 -23.87 -34.36 -10.61
C TYR A 94 -22.74 -34.20 -11.62
N LYS A 95 -22.94 -33.36 -12.63
CA LYS A 95 -21.88 -33.00 -13.59
C LYS A 95 -21.22 -31.72 -13.12
N ARG A 96 -19.94 -31.80 -12.78
CA ARG A 96 -19.09 -30.65 -12.48
C ARG A 96 -18.40 -30.24 -13.78
N ASP A 97 -18.70 -29.03 -14.24
CA ASP A 97 -18.06 -28.42 -15.41
C ASP A 97 -16.88 -27.54 -14.97
N ALA A 98 -15.73 -27.75 -15.61
CA ALA A 98 -14.52 -26.96 -15.39
C ALA A 98 -14.72 -25.49 -15.76
N SER A 99 -15.62 -25.17 -16.70
CA SER A 99 -15.95 -23.81 -17.10
C SER A 99 -16.47 -22.97 -15.93
N SER A 100 -17.34 -23.55 -15.09
CA SER A 100 -17.84 -22.87 -13.89
C SER A 100 -16.72 -22.61 -12.88
N ALA A 101 -15.76 -23.53 -12.74
CA ALA A 101 -14.60 -23.34 -11.88
C ALA A 101 -13.67 -22.24 -12.41
N TRP A 102 -13.40 -22.21 -13.72
CA TRP A 102 -12.65 -21.12 -14.37
C TRP A 102 -13.35 -19.77 -14.25
N THR A 103 -14.68 -19.74 -14.21
CA THR A 103 -15.43 -18.51 -13.94
C THR A 103 -15.13 -17.98 -12.53
N VAL A 104 -15.07 -18.85 -11.51
CA VAL A 104 -14.70 -18.46 -10.14
C VAL A 104 -13.25 -17.95 -10.09
N VAL A 105 -12.32 -18.59 -10.81
CA VAL A 105 -10.94 -18.12 -10.95
C VAL A 105 -10.91 -16.73 -11.59
N GLY A 106 -11.68 -16.51 -12.66
CA GLY A 106 -11.76 -15.23 -13.36
C GLY A 106 -12.29 -14.11 -12.46
N ILE A 107 -13.35 -14.38 -11.68
CA ILE A 107 -13.85 -13.43 -10.67
C ILE A 107 -12.79 -13.14 -9.63
N GLY A 108 -12.10 -14.17 -9.12
CA GLY A 108 -11.01 -14.00 -8.16
C GLY A 108 -9.88 -13.13 -8.70
N ALA A 109 -9.46 -13.37 -9.94
CA ALA A 109 -8.45 -12.56 -10.62
C ALA A 109 -8.91 -11.10 -10.81
N GLY A 110 -10.19 -10.88 -11.14
CA GLY A 110 -10.78 -9.55 -11.22
C GLY A 110 -10.73 -8.79 -9.88
N LEU A 111 -11.04 -9.47 -8.78
CA LEU A 111 -10.94 -8.87 -7.44
C LEU A 111 -9.49 -8.51 -7.09
N VAL A 112 -8.52 -9.37 -7.36
CA VAL A 112 -7.09 -9.04 -7.16
C VAL A 112 -6.71 -7.82 -7.98
N ALA A 113 -7.13 -7.74 -9.24
CA ALA A 113 -6.86 -6.61 -10.11
C ALA A 113 -7.40 -5.28 -9.55
N ILE A 114 -8.59 -5.31 -8.93
CA ILE A 114 -9.16 -4.14 -8.22
C ILE A 114 -8.30 -3.75 -6.99
N GLY A 115 -7.72 -4.73 -6.29
CA GLY A 115 -6.85 -4.49 -5.13
C GLY A 115 -5.51 -3.80 -5.46
N ILE A 116 -4.97 -4.00 -6.67
CA ILE A 116 -3.66 -3.47 -7.11
C ILE A 116 -3.55 -1.94 -6.94
N PRO A 117 -4.47 -1.10 -7.45
CA PRO A 117 -4.36 0.36 -7.28
C PRO A 117 -4.36 0.78 -5.81
N PHE A 118 -5.07 0.08 -4.92
CA PHE A 118 -5.05 0.36 -3.49
C PHE A 118 -3.70 0.00 -2.86
N ALA A 119 -3.08 -1.11 -3.25
CA ALA A 119 -1.74 -1.47 -2.78
C ALA A 119 -0.69 -0.45 -3.24
N ILE A 120 -0.74 0.00 -4.50
CA ILE A 120 0.14 1.05 -5.02
C ILE A 120 -0.09 2.37 -4.27
N ALA A 121 -1.35 2.77 -4.09
CA ALA A 121 -1.70 3.98 -3.37
C ALA A 121 -1.29 3.90 -1.88
N SER A 122 -1.35 2.72 -1.26
CA SER A 122 -0.85 2.49 0.09
C SER A 122 0.64 2.81 0.19
N ASN A 123 1.46 2.20 -0.68
CA ASN A 123 2.91 2.43 -0.68
C ASN A 123 3.25 3.89 -0.95
N LYS A 124 2.63 4.51 -1.95
CA LYS A 124 2.83 5.94 -2.27
C LYS A 124 2.52 6.86 -1.08
N ASN A 125 1.46 6.58 -0.33
CA ASN A 125 1.10 7.38 0.83
C ASN A 125 2.03 7.13 2.03
N ALA A 126 2.51 5.90 2.21
CA ALA A 126 3.49 5.58 3.25
C ALA A 126 4.83 6.28 2.98
N ASP A 127 5.32 6.22 1.74
CA ASP A 127 6.53 6.93 1.31
C ASP A 127 6.37 8.45 1.47
N LYS A 128 5.22 8.99 1.07
CA LYS A 128 4.91 10.41 1.27
C LYS A 128 4.97 10.80 2.75
N ALA A 129 4.41 9.97 3.65
CA ALA A 129 4.47 10.22 5.08
C ALA A 129 5.91 10.26 5.61
N LEU A 130 6.75 9.31 5.19
CA LEU A 130 8.17 9.30 5.56
C LEU A 130 8.90 10.56 5.09
N LYS A 131 8.67 10.97 3.84
CA LYS A 131 9.29 12.18 3.29
C LYS A 131 8.91 13.44 4.05
N LEU A 132 7.62 13.60 4.33
CA LEU A 132 7.07 14.74 5.07
C LEU A 132 7.58 14.80 6.52
N GLU A 133 7.76 13.65 7.18
CA GLU A 133 8.28 13.58 8.54
C GLU A 133 9.78 13.84 8.59
N ASN A 134 10.54 13.27 7.65
CA ASN A 134 12.00 13.39 7.60
C ASN A 134 12.48 14.74 7.08
N GLY A 135 11.56 15.65 6.72
CA GLY A 135 11.91 16.92 6.12
C GLY A 135 12.58 16.77 4.75
N GLU A 136 12.43 15.61 4.10
CA GLU A 136 12.76 15.49 2.68
C GLU A 136 11.80 16.44 1.97
N VAL A 137 12.35 17.53 1.45
CA VAL A 137 11.62 18.43 0.56
C VAL A 137 11.09 17.53 -0.55
N THR A 138 9.80 17.19 -0.51
CA THR A 138 9.12 16.65 -1.67
C THR A 138 9.18 17.78 -2.67
N ALA A 139 10.23 17.81 -3.48
CA ALA A 139 10.45 18.85 -4.47
C ALA A 139 9.13 19.01 -5.19
N PHE A 140 8.56 20.21 -5.07
CA PHE A 140 7.34 20.57 -5.78
C PHE A 140 7.58 20.18 -7.24
N GLN A 141 6.86 19.17 -7.73
CA GLN A 141 6.96 18.69 -9.10
C GLN A 141 5.71 19.16 -9.85
N PRO A 142 5.66 20.45 -10.24
CA PRO A 142 4.59 20.93 -11.08
C PRO A 142 4.62 20.12 -12.36
N TYR A 143 3.47 19.59 -12.76
CA TYR A 143 3.34 18.94 -14.05
C TYR A 143 2.32 19.69 -14.89
N PHE A 144 2.64 19.84 -16.16
CA PHE A 144 1.74 20.38 -17.16
C PHE A 144 0.89 19.24 -17.69
N LYS A 145 -0.43 19.39 -17.59
CA LYS A 145 -1.36 18.44 -18.21
C LYS A 145 -1.88 19.08 -19.49
N LEU A 146 -1.55 18.45 -20.62
CA LEU A 146 -2.10 18.78 -21.93
C LEU A 146 -3.34 17.91 -22.13
N GLU A 147 -4.51 18.54 -22.23
CA GLU A 147 -5.78 17.87 -22.50
C GLU A 147 -6.40 18.41 -23.78
N THR A 148 -6.86 17.52 -24.66
CA THR A 148 -7.62 17.89 -25.85
C THR A 148 -9.11 17.79 -25.53
N ALA A 149 -9.79 18.92 -25.39
CA ALA A 149 -11.22 18.98 -25.12
C ALA A 149 -11.99 19.39 -26.38
N GLY A 150 -12.57 18.39 -27.08
CA GLY A 150 -13.50 18.57 -28.20
C GLY A 150 -12.91 19.29 -29.43
N ASN A 151 -12.83 20.62 -29.37
CA ASN A 151 -12.36 21.51 -30.46
C ASN A 151 -11.12 22.34 -30.09
N GLY A 152 -10.44 22.06 -28.96
CA GLY A 152 -9.25 22.82 -28.55
C GLY A 152 -8.23 22.02 -27.72
N MET A 153 -6.99 22.52 -27.69
CA MET A 153 -5.95 22.06 -26.78
C MET A 153 -5.95 22.96 -25.53
N ALA A 154 -6.05 22.34 -24.35
CA ALA A 154 -5.94 23.01 -23.07
C ALA A 154 -4.63 22.63 -22.39
N VAL A 155 -3.92 23.63 -21.86
CA VAL A 155 -2.78 23.43 -20.95
C VAL A 155 -3.25 23.80 -19.55
N SER A 156 -3.22 22.84 -18.64
CA SER A 156 -3.48 23.13 -17.22
C SER A 156 -2.19 23.02 -16.42
N TYR A 157 -1.97 24.03 -15.58
CA TYR A 157 -0.87 24.09 -14.62
C TYR A 157 -1.43 23.82 -13.23
N ASN A 158 -0.87 22.84 -12.54
CA ASN A 158 -1.31 22.44 -11.20
C ASN A 158 -0.24 22.85 -10.18
N PHE A 159 -0.64 23.77 -9.29
CA PHE A 159 0.12 24.28 -8.15
C PHE A 159 0.04 23.34 -6.95
#